data_AF-A0A3A6Q951-F1
#
_entry.id   AF-A0A3A6Q951-F1
#
_cell.length_a   1.000
_cell.length_b   1.000
_cell.length_c   1.000
_cell.angle_alpha   90.00
_cell.angle_beta   90.00
_cell.angle_gamma   90.00
#
_symmetry.space_group_name_H-M   'P 1'
#
loop_
_entity.id
_entity.type
_entity.pdbx_description
1 polymer ?
#
loop_
_entity_poly.entity_id
_entity_poly.type
_entity_poly.pdbx_seq_one_letter_code
_entity_poly.pdbx_strand_id
1 'polypeptide(L)'
;MPSDSDPDAVRDRLVEQPTDGTEAALTDAPVGVRHPARRGGRVTDVPVVAARLTLADETIRLHDAPDDRVTITLRFADIVYVREGRQEINGTPVESLVIRHIDPPASAVTTTLSLWDDAAHARLTEIVTTYYRQQRAAIEQLRLSTTQLEILVAAYSAGREFDPASVLPKSADDIAALFEPLRDADLLREGDTGVFLTGRGHMVVNETLDDKTM
;
A
#
# COMPACT_ATOMS: atom_id res chain seq x y z
N MET A 1 16.90 -18.02 25.37
CA MET A 1 17.72 -16.96 24.77
C MET A 1 16.80 -15.78 24.55
N PRO A 2 16.94 -14.65 25.27
CA PRO A 2 16.11 -13.49 25.04
C PRO A 2 16.73 -12.66 23.90
N SER A 3 15.94 -12.36 22.86
CA SER A 3 16.25 -11.28 21.93
C SER A 3 15.62 -10.01 22.48
N ASP A 4 16.40 -9.25 23.26
CA ASP A 4 16.04 -7.87 23.58
C ASP A 4 16.33 -7.01 22.36
N SER A 5 15.28 -6.64 21.64
CA SER A 5 15.31 -5.45 20.81
C SER A 5 15.41 -4.26 21.77
N ASP A 6 16.61 -3.71 21.93
CA ASP A 6 16.90 -2.57 22.81
C ASP A 6 16.02 -1.36 22.43
N PRO A 7 15.06 -0.94 23.29
CA PRO A 7 14.16 0.16 23.01
C PRO A 7 14.90 1.52 22.93
N ASP A 8 16.07 1.63 23.56
CA ASP A 8 16.90 2.83 23.51
C ASP A 8 17.66 2.93 22.16
N ALA A 9 18.00 1.81 21.53
CA ALA A 9 18.61 1.80 20.19
C ALA A 9 17.63 2.28 19.09
N VAL A 10 16.35 1.95 19.22
CA VAL A 10 15.28 2.47 18.35
C VAL A 10 15.15 3.99 18.53
N ARG A 11 15.23 4.47 19.77
CA ARG A 11 15.20 5.90 20.09
C ARG A 11 16.39 6.62 19.49
N ASP A 12 17.61 6.14 19.71
CA ASP A 12 18.83 6.82 19.27
C ASP A 12 18.91 6.95 17.74
N ARG A 13 18.46 5.92 16.99
CA ARG A 13 18.37 5.99 15.52
C ARG A 13 17.29 6.93 15.00
N LEU A 14 16.20 7.11 15.75
CA LEU A 14 15.13 8.05 15.40
C LEU A 14 15.45 9.49 15.85
N VAL A 15 16.37 9.67 16.80
CA VAL A 15 16.81 10.97 17.34
C VAL A 15 17.93 11.60 16.51
N GLU A 16 18.52 10.89 15.54
CA GLU A 16 19.42 11.50 14.55
C GLU A 16 18.71 12.66 13.82
N GLN A 17 19.05 13.88 14.22
CA GLN A 17 18.57 15.11 13.60
C GLN A 17 19.14 15.18 12.17
N PRO A 18 18.32 15.55 11.16
CA PRO A 18 18.82 15.76 9.82
C PRO A 18 19.88 16.87 9.82
N THR A 19 21.03 16.59 9.21
CA THR A 19 22.01 17.62 8.87
C THR A 19 21.42 18.53 7.79
N ASP A 20 21.22 19.80 8.16
CA ASP A 20 20.97 21.00 7.35
C ASP A 20 20.11 20.89 6.07
N GLY A 21 19.03 21.68 6.07
CA GLY A 21 18.01 21.69 5.05
C GLY A 21 18.47 22.08 3.65
N THR A 22 17.84 21.45 2.66
CA THR A 22 17.63 21.99 1.31
C THR A 22 16.51 21.16 0.69
N GLU A 23 15.25 21.63 0.65
CA GLU A 23 14.15 21.07 -0.19
C GLU A 23 14.14 19.52 -0.33
N ALA A 24 14.47 18.80 0.75
CA ALA A 24 15.22 17.55 0.61
C ALA A 24 14.31 16.41 0.21
N ALA A 25 14.66 15.73 -0.89
CA ALA A 25 14.12 14.42 -1.22
C ALA A 25 14.08 13.55 0.04
N LEU A 26 12.97 12.86 0.29
CA LEU A 26 12.84 11.91 1.39
C LEU A 26 13.81 10.75 1.16
N THR A 27 15.07 10.95 1.50
CA THR A 27 16.20 10.07 1.24
C THR A 27 16.83 9.76 2.58
N ASP A 28 16.87 8.48 2.91
CA ASP A 28 17.36 7.97 4.19
C ASP A 28 16.77 8.65 5.45
N ALA A 29 15.51 9.07 5.38
CA ALA A 29 14.84 9.74 6.50
C ALA A 29 14.56 8.74 7.64
N PRO A 30 14.83 9.07 8.92
CA PRO A 30 14.49 8.21 10.04
C PRO A 30 12.96 8.03 10.15
N VAL A 31 12.51 6.78 10.32
CA VAL A 31 11.08 6.45 10.36
C VAL A 31 10.79 5.33 11.36
N GLY A 32 9.71 5.50 12.13
CA GLY A 32 9.06 4.42 12.86
C GLY A 32 8.11 3.66 11.95
N VAL A 33 8.26 2.34 11.86
CA VAL A 33 7.48 1.48 10.97
C VAL A 33 6.74 0.44 11.78
N ARG A 34 5.43 0.32 11.57
CA ARG A 34 4.65 -0.85 11.97
C ARG A 34 4.13 -1.57 10.73
N HIS A 35 4.69 -2.74 10.45
CA HIS A 35 4.32 -3.51 9.27
C HIS A 35 4.34 -5.03 9.50
N PRO A 36 3.34 -5.77 8.98
CA PRO A 36 2.03 -5.24 8.60
C PRO A 36 1.26 -4.95 9.91
N ALA A 37 0.76 -3.73 10.13
CA ALA A 37 -0.11 -3.39 11.27
C ALA A 37 -1.48 -4.08 11.20
N ARG A 38 -1.95 -4.38 9.99
CA ARG A 38 -3.11 -5.23 9.72
C ARG A 38 -2.83 -6.13 8.52
N ARG A 39 -3.41 -7.33 8.53
CA ARG A 39 -3.51 -8.21 7.35
C ARG A 39 -4.99 -8.50 7.11
N GLY A 40 -5.53 -7.98 6.00
CA GLY A 40 -6.97 -7.88 5.78
C GLY A 40 -7.66 -7.11 6.91
N GLY A 41 -8.72 -7.68 7.48
CA GLY A 41 -9.44 -7.11 8.63
C GLY A 41 -8.78 -7.35 9.99
N ARG A 42 -7.69 -8.13 10.07
CA ARG A 42 -7.08 -8.52 11.35
C ARG A 42 -5.95 -7.58 11.73
N VAL A 43 -6.00 -7.03 12.94
CA VAL A 43 -4.89 -6.30 13.57
C VAL A 43 -3.81 -7.30 13.98
N THR A 44 -2.55 -6.94 13.75
CA THR A 44 -1.39 -7.74 14.15
C THR A 44 -0.76 -7.18 15.42
N ASP A 45 -0.04 -8.02 16.14
CA ASP A 45 0.70 -7.63 17.35
C ASP A 45 2.18 -7.34 17.04
N VAL A 46 2.47 -6.78 15.86
CA VAL A 46 3.85 -6.42 15.50
C VAL A 46 4.22 -5.08 16.14
N PRO A 47 5.42 -4.98 16.76
CA PRO A 47 5.89 -3.74 17.36
C PRO A 47 6.24 -2.71 16.29
N VAL A 48 6.41 -1.46 16.72
CA VAL A 48 7.03 -0.42 15.89
C VAL A 48 8.54 -0.64 15.92
N VAL A 49 9.19 -0.54 14.76
CA VAL A 49 10.65 -0.62 14.64
C VAL A 49 11.20 0.64 13.98
N ALA A 50 12.40 1.06 14.39
CA ALA A 50 13.14 2.10 13.67
C ALA A 50 13.65 1.54 12.34
N ALA A 51 13.55 2.34 11.29
CA ALA A 51 14.07 2.07 9.97
C ALA A 51 14.47 3.38 9.28
N ARG A 52 14.96 3.26 8.05
CA ARG A 52 15.19 4.36 7.12
C ARG A 52 14.18 4.34 6.00
N LEU A 53 13.71 5.51 5.57
CA LEU A 53 12.77 5.70 4.48
C LEU A 53 13.48 6.37 3.31
N THR A 54 13.36 5.79 2.12
CA THR A 54 13.68 6.46 0.86
C THR A 54 12.48 6.43 -0.07
N LEU A 55 12.09 7.61 -0.56
CA LEU A 55 11.06 7.78 -1.57
C LEU A 55 11.73 8.08 -2.91
N ALA A 56 11.55 7.18 -3.87
CA ALA A 56 12.06 7.33 -5.23
C ALA A 56 11.13 6.57 -6.19
N ASP A 57 10.92 7.10 -7.39
CA ASP A 57 10.16 6.43 -8.47
C ASP A 57 8.80 5.88 -7.99
N GLU A 58 7.99 6.74 -7.34
CA GLU A 58 6.67 6.38 -6.79
C GLU A 58 6.70 5.16 -5.86
N THR A 59 7.81 4.96 -5.18
CA THR A 59 8.06 3.83 -4.30
C THR A 59 8.60 4.31 -2.97
N ILE A 60 8.03 3.81 -1.88
CA ILE A 60 8.56 3.96 -0.52
C ILE A 60 9.37 2.70 -0.23
N ARG A 61 10.67 2.87 -0.02
CA ARG A 61 11.57 1.82 0.44
C ARG A 61 11.84 2.04 1.92
N LEU A 62 11.67 0.97 2.69
CA LEU A 62 11.99 0.90 4.12
C LEU A 62 13.15 -0.08 4.27
N HIS A 63 14.24 0.35 4.90
CA HIS A 63 15.47 -0.41 5.03
C HIS A 63 16.19 -0.15 6.37
N ASP A 64 17.28 -0.86 6.63
CA ASP A 64 18.16 -0.72 7.80
C ASP A 64 17.48 -0.92 9.17
N ALA A 65 16.38 -1.67 9.21
CA ALA A 65 15.76 -2.07 10.47
C ALA A 65 16.66 -3.05 11.25
N PRO A 66 16.68 -3.00 12.61
CA PRO A 66 17.63 -3.74 13.46
C PRO A 66 17.74 -5.25 13.25
N ASP A 67 16.73 -5.91 12.67
CA ASP A 67 16.64 -7.37 12.59
C ASP A 67 16.50 -7.90 11.13
N ASP A 68 16.83 -7.13 10.09
CA ASP A 68 16.49 -7.43 8.67
C ASP A 68 14.97 -7.63 8.41
N ARG A 69 14.14 -7.48 9.45
CA ARG A 69 12.69 -7.75 9.45
C ARG A 69 11.88 -6.81 8.56
N VAL A 70 12.47 -5.70 8.12
CA VAL A 70 11.78 -4.65 7.38
C VAL A 70 12.68 -4.19 6.22
N THR A 71 12.82 -5.04 5.21
CA THR A 71 13.03 -4.57 3.84
C THR A 71 11.69 -4.58 3.15
N ILE A 72 11.06 -3.42 3.03
CA ILE A 72 9.73 -3.28 2.42
C ILE A 72 9.83 -2.32 1.25
N THR A 73 9.27 -2.74 0.12
CA THR A 73 9.08 -1.88 -1.05
C THR A 73 7.59 -1.70 -1.25
N LEU A 74 7.07 -0.51 -0.98
CA LEU A 74 5.67 -0.14 -1.16
C LEU A 74 5.58 0.73 -2.40
N ARG A 75 4.98 0.20 -3.48
CA ARG A 75 4.73 0.96 -4.70
C ARG A 75 3.43 1.73 -4.56
N PHE A 76 3.38 2.95 -5.07
CA PHE A 76 2.17 3.76 -5.03
C PHE A 76 1.01 3.07 -5.77
N ALA A 77 1.28 2.36 -6.85
CA ALA A 77 0.28 1.59 -7.61
C ALA A 77 -0.42 0.47 -6.80
N ASP A 78 0.14 0.08 -5.66
CA ASP A 78 -0.46 -0.92 -4.78
C ASP A 78 -1.29 -0.29 -3.65
N ILE A 79 -1.27 1.05 -3.51
CA ILE A 79 -2.01 1.77 -2.46
C ILE A 79 -3.51 1.73 -2.77
N VAL A 80 -4.31 1.32 -1.78
CA VAL A 80 -5.76 1.23 -1.89
C VAL A 80 -6.50 2.15 -0.93
N TYR A 81 -5.82 2.64 0.11
CA TYR A 81 -6.40 3.59 1.06
C TYR A 81 -5.28 4.29 1.85
N VAL A 82 -5.47 5.58 2.13
CA VAL A 82 -4.54 6.41 2.88
C VAL A 82 -5.32 7.25 3.89
N ARG A 83 -4.78 7.37 5.11
CA ARG A 83 -5.25 8.35 6.09
C ARG A 83 -4.13 8.76 7.03
N GLU A 84 -4.32 9.89 7.68
CA GLU A 84 -3.53 10.26 8.85
C GLU A 84 -3.95 9.42 10.07
N GLY A 85 -3.01 9.27 11.00
CA GLY A 85 -3.18 8.55 12.25
C GLY A 85 -2.09 8.95 13.24
N ARG A 86 -2.00 8.20 14.34
CA ARG A 86 -0.94 8.36 15.33
C ARG A 86 -0.44 6.99 15.77
N GLN A 87 0.84 6.91 16.10
CA GLN A 87 1.44 5.76 16.76
C GLN A 87 2.05 6.19 18.09
N GLU A 88 2.04 5.29 19.06
CA GLU A 88 2.86 5.45 20.26
C GLU A 88 4.23 4.82 20.00
N ILE A 89 5.29 5.61 20.13
CA ILE A 89 6.67 5.16 20.03
C ILE A 89 7.36 5.58 21.32
N ASN A 90 7.84 4.60 22.10
CA ASN A 90 8.47 4.84 23.40
C ASN A 90 7.65 5.76 24.33
N GLY A 91 6.33 5.51 24.41
CA GLY A 91 5.40 6.30 25.23
C GLY A 91 5.04 7.69 24.67
N THR A 92 5.54 8.06 23.49
CA THR A 92 5.25 9.35 22.85
C THR A 92 4.29 9.17 21.68
N PRO A 93 3.14 9.88 21.64
CA PRO A 93 2.20 9.81 20.54
C PRO A 93 2.66 10.69 19.38
N VAL A 94 2.95 10.09 18.24
CA VAL A 94 3.44 10.84 17.07
C VAL A 94 2.59 10.60 15.84
N GLU A 95 2.46 11.66 15.04
CA GLU A 95 1.71 11.68 13.80
C GLU A 95 2.26 10.67 12.81
N SER A 96 1.36 10.08 12.04
CA SER A 96 1.69 8.92 11.22
C SER A 96 0.81 8.83 9.99
N LEU A 97 1.39 8.35 8.90
CA LEU A 97 0.68 8.03 7.69
C LEU A 97 0.31 6.54 7.71
N VAL A 98 -0.98 6.25 7.68
CA VAL A 98 -1.52 4.89 7.62
C VAL A 98 -1.85 4.57 6.16
N ILE A 99 -1.13 3.61 5.59
CA ILE A 99 -1.27 3.20 4.19
C ILE A 99 -1.78 1.76 4.15
N ARG A 100 -2.96 1.55 3.57
CA ARG A 100 -3.42 0.22 3.15
C ARG A 100 -2.95 0.00 1.72
N HIS A 101 -2.26 -1.11 1.49
CA HIS A 101 -1.74 -1.47 0.17
C HIS A 101 -1.86 -2.98 -0.07
N ILE A 102 -1.73 -3.38 -1.34
CA ILE A 102 -1.72 -4.77 -1.76
C ILE A 102 -0.28 -5.27 -1.71
N ASP A 103 -0.05 -6.28 -0.88
CA ASP A 103 1.11 -7.16 -0.91
C ASP A 103 0.82 -8.23 -1.98
N PRO A 104 1.40 -8.12 -3.20
CA PRO A 104 1.04 -9.00 -4.30
C PRO A 104 1.27 -10.47 -3.95
N PRO A 105 0.44 -11.39 -4.46
CA PRO A 105 -0.52 -11.15 -5.54
C PRO A 105 -1.89 -10.57 -5.10
N ALA A 106 -2.27 -10.60 -3.81
CA ALA A 106 -3.62 -10.18 -3.41
C ALA A 106 -3.81 -9.83 -1.92
N SER A 107 -2.75 -9.85 -1.10
CA SER A 107 -2.89 -9.64 0.34
C SER A 107 -3.01 -8.16 0.68
N ALA A 108 -4.20 -7.70 1.06
CA ALA A 108 -4.32 -6.35 1.62
C ALA A 108 -3.60 -6.29 2.99
N VAL A 109 -2.61 -5.41 3.12
CA VAL A 109 -1.89 -5.14 4.37
C VAL A 109 -1.94 -3.66 4.71
N THR A 110 -1.77 -3.33 5.98
CA THR A 110 -1.65 -1.93 6.44
C THR A 110 -0.25 -1.69 6.97
N THR A 111 0.38 -0.62 6.50
CA THR A 111 1.66 -0.11 7.00
C THR A 111 1.42 1.23 7.64
N THR A 112 1.97 1.44 8.83
CA THR A 112 1.97 2.76 9.46
C THR A 112 3.40 3.28 9.50
N LEU A 113 3.58 4.53 9.07
CA LEU A 113 4.86 5.23 8.99
C LEU A 113 4.81 6.49 9.84
N SER A 114 5.75 6.65 10.75
CA SER A 114 5.87 7.82 11.64
C SER A 114 7.24 8.47 11.44
N LEU A 115 7.27 9.67 10.87
CA LEU A 115 8.52 10.45 10.73
C LEU A 115 8.58 11.48 11.86
N TRP A 116 9.75 11.64 12.47
CA TRP A 116 9.95 12.59 13.58
C TRP A 116 10.15 14.03 13.11
N ASP A 117 10.64 14.21 11.90
CA ASP A 117 10.71 15.53 11.28
C ASP A 117 9.35 15.89 10.69
N ASP A 118 8.71 16.94 11.24
CA ASP A 118 7.38 17.38 10.85
C ASP A 118 7.31 17.77 9.36
N ALA A 119 8.38 18.35 8.81
CA ALA A 119 8.45 18.72 7.40
C ALA A 119 8.50 17.49 6.48
N ALA A 120 9.31 16.48 6.83
CA ALA A 120 9.36 15.20 6.14
C ALA A 120 8.04 14.43 6.25
N HIS A 121 7.39 14.45 7.43
CA HIS A 121 6.06 13.87 7.62
C HIS A 121 5.03 14.53 6.72
N ALA A 122 4.94 15.87 6.76
CA ALA A 122 4.00 16.63 5.94
C ALA A 122 4.24 16.37 4.45
N ARG A 123 5.51 16.33 4.01
CA ARG A 123 5.87 16.06 2.62
C ARG A 123 5.48 14.65 2.17
N LEU A 124 5.77 13.63 2.97
CA LEU A 124 5.36 12.25 2.65
C LEU A 124 3.83 12.16 2.54
N THR A 125 3.13 12.71 3.53
CA THR A 125 1.67 12.74 3.57
C THR A 125 1.11 13.44 2.32
N GLU A 126 1.64 14.61 1.95
CA GLU A 126 1.20 15.34 0.76
C GLU A 126 1.40 14.53 -0.53
N ILE A 127 2.59 13.95 -0.74
CA ILE A 127 2.91 13.17 -1.94
C ILE A 127 1.96 11.98 -2.06
N VAL A 128 1.86 11.16 -1.02
CA VAL A 128 1.09 9.91 -1.04
C VAL A 128 -0.41 10.19 -1.15
N THR A 129 -0.93 11.18 -0.41
CA THR A 129 -2.35 11.55 -0.50
C THR A 129 -2.71 12.18 -1.83
N THR A 130 -1.79 12.94 -2.46
CA THR A 130 -2.00 13.50 -3.80
C THR A 130 -2.08 12.40 -4.85
N TYR A 131 -1.16 11.43 -4.84
CA TYR A 131 -1.24 10.26 -5.70
C TYR A 131 -2.56 9.50 -5.50
N TYR A 132 -2.93 9.21 -4.25
CA TYR A 132 -4.17 8.49 -3.94
C TYR A 132 -5.42 9.23 -4.45
N ARG A 133 -5.48 10.56 -4.31
CA ARG A 133 -6.56 11.39 -4.86
C ARG A 133 -6.62 11.34 -6.39
N GLN A 134 -5.46 11.37 -7.07
CA GLN A 134 -5.40 11.22 -8.53
C GLN A 134 -5.92 9.86 -8.98
N GLN A 135 -5.58 8.78 -8.27
CA GLN A 135 -6.11 7.44 -8.56
C GLN A 135 -7.63 7.38 -8.40
N ARG A 136 -8.19 7.96 -7.32
CA ARG A 136 -9.65 8.02 -7.15
C ARG A 136 -10.33 8.83 -8.25
N ALA A 137 -9.81 10.00 -8.60
CA ALA A 137 -10.35 10.80 -9.69
C ALA A 137 -10.29 10.08 -11.05
N ALA A 138 -9.24 9.29 -11.30
CA ALA A 138 -9.15 8.46 -12.49
C ALA A 138 -10.21 7.34 -12.49
N ILE A 139 -10.44 6.70 -11.34
CA ILE A 139 -11.47 5.65 -11.19
C ILE A 139 -12.87 6.20 -11.45
N GLU A 140 -13.23 7.37 -10.93
CA GLU A 140 -14.54 8.02 -11.16
C GLU A 140 -14.85 8.27 -12.64
N GLN A 141 -13.81 8.42 -13.47
CA GLN A 141 -13.93 8.63 -14.91
C GLN A 141 -14.05 7.33 -15.71
N LEU A 142 -13.77 6.18 -15.11
CA LEU A 142 -13.85 4.89 -15.79
C LEU A 142 -15.30 4.56 -16.17
N ARG A 143 -15.45 3.94 -17.34
CA ARG A 143 -16.73 3.42 -17.83
C ARG A 143 -16.54 1.94 -18.09
N LEU A 144 -16.89 1.14 -17.08
CA LEU A 144 -16.83 -0.31 -17.15
C LEU A 144 -18.21 -0.87 -17.50
N SER A 145 -18.23 -1.86 -18.39
CA SER A 145 -19.43 -2.67 -18.59
C SER A 145 -19.74 -3.50 -17.35
N THR A 146 -21.00 -3.95 -17.21
CA THR A 146 -21.41 -4.84 -16.12
C THR A 146 -20.54 -6.10 -16.06
N THR A 147 -20.25 -6.71 -17.21
CA THR A 147 -19.40 -7.91 -17.28
C THR A 147 -17.96 -7.64 -16.84
N GLN A 148 -17.39 -6.48 -17.18
CA GLN A 148 -16.07 -6.09 -16.71
C GLN A 148 -16.03 -5.91 -15.19
N LEU A 149 -17.07 -5.31 -14.61
CA LEU A 149 -17.19 -5.17 -13.16
C LEU A 149 -17.31 -6.53 -12.46
N GLU A 150 -18.09 -7.47 -13.02
CA GLU A 150 -18.21 -8.84 -12.51
C GLU A 150 -16.86 -9.57 -12.50
N ILE A 151 -16.03 -9.39 -13.54
CA ILE A 151 -14.66 -9.94 -13.58
C ILE A 151 -13.83 -9.39 -12.42
N LEU A 152 -13.85 -8.08 -12.19
CA LEU A 152 -13.08 -7.46 -11.10
C LEU A 152 -13.54 -7.97 -9.72
N VAL A 153 -14.85 -8.09 -9.50
CA VAL A 153 -15.43 -8.64 -8.26
C VAL A 153 -15.06 -10.11 -8.06
N ALA A 154 -15.04 -10.91 -9.13
CA ALA A 154 -14.62 -12.31 -9.09
C ALA A 154 -13.14 -12.43 -8.72
N ALA A 155 -12.27 -11.62 -9.35
CA ALA A 155 -10.85 -11.56 -9.01
C ALA A 155 -10.61 -11.12 -7.55
N TYR A 156 -11.34 -10.11 -7.08
CA TYR A 156 -11.29 -9.66 -5.68
C TYR A 156 -11.66 -10.79 -4.71
N SER A 157 -12.72 -11.53 -5.03
CA SER A 157 -13.25 -12.61 -4.19
C SER A 157 -12.39 -13.87 -4.21
N ALA A 158 -11.65 -14.12 -5.31
CA ALA A 158 -10.70 -15.21 -5.39
C ALA A 158 -9.56 -15.05 -4.38
N GLY A 159 -9.12 -13.80 -4.12
CA GLY A 159 -8.06 -13.46 -3.16
C GLY A 159 -6.69 -14.04 -3.52
N ARG A 160 -6.48 -14.37 -4.80
CA ARG A 160 -5.27 -14.95 -5.40
C ARG A 160 -5.33 -14.73 -6.91
N GLU A 161 -4.29 -15.17 -7.62
CA GLU A 161 -4.33 -15.24 -9.08
C GLU A 161 -5.51 -16.09 -9.57
N PHE A 162 -6.12 -15.61 -10.64
CA PHE A 162 -7.39 -16.07 -11.15
C PHE A 162 -7.27 -16.33 -12.65
N ASP A 163 -7.85 -17.42 -13.15
CA ASP A 163 -7.92 -17.71 -14.57
C ASP A 163 -9.18 -17.06 -15.18
N PRO A 164 -9.03 -16.06 -16.08
CA PRO A 164 -10.12 -15.45 -16.84
C PRO A 164 -11.16 -16.42 -17.41
N ALA A 165 -10.70 -17.58 -17.91
CA ALA A 165 -11.56 -18.57 -18.55
C ALA A 165 -12.54 -19.25 -17.57
N SER A 166 -12.28 -19.15 -16.26
CA SER A 166 -13.12 -19.80 -15.24
C SER A 166 -14.40 -19.03 -14.86
N VAL A 167 -14.52 -17.74 -15.23
CA VAL A 167 -15.72 -16.91 -14.94
C VAL A 167 -16.63 -16.74 -16.14
N LEU A 168 -16.12 -16.89 -17.37
CA LEU A 168 -16.91 -16.72 -18.58
C LEU A 168 -16.69 -17.89 -19.54
N PRO A 169 -17.71 -18.74 -19.81
CA PRO A 169 -17.65 -19.74 -20.86
C PRO A 169 -17.76 -19.02 -22.22
N LYS A 170 -16.68 -18.36 -22.63
CA LYS A 170 -16.56 -17.57 -23.86
C LYS A 170 -15.33 -18.00 -24.65
N SER A 171 -15.30 -17.63 -25.94
CA SER A 171 -14.12 -17.87 -26.77
C SER A 171 -12.92 -17.05 -26.27
N ALA A 172 -11.70 -17.46 -26.63
CA ALA A 172 -10.49 -16.72 -26.24
C ALA A 172 -10.51 -15.25 -26.72
N ASP A 173 -11.06 -15.00 -27.92
CA ASP A 173 -11.17 -13.66 -28.49
C ASP A 173 -12.15 -12.78 -27.70
N ASP A 174 -13.27 -13.35 -27.25
CA ASP A 174 -14.24 -12.64 -26.40
C ASP A 174 -13.68 -12.32 -25.01
N ILE A 175 -12.82 -13.18 -24.47
CA ILE A 175 -12.12 -12.94 -23.20
C ILE A 175 -11.12 -11.80 -23.42
N ALA A 176 -10.31 -11.83 -24.47
CA ALA A 176 -9.34 -10.78 -24.75
C ALA A 176 -9.99 -9.39 -24.85
N ALA A 177 -11.11 -9.28 -25.58
CA ALA A 177 -11.85 -8.03 -25.75
C ALA A 177 -12.41 -7.45 -24.43
N LEU A 178 -12.71 -8.30 -23.44
CA LEU A 178 -13.17 -7.86 -22.13
C LEU A 178 -12.01 -7.44 -21.21
N PHE A 179 -10.88 -8.14 -21.29
CA PHE A 179 -9.74 -7.97 -20.40
C PHE A 179 -8.77 -6.87 -20.84
N GLU A 180 -8.60 -6.64 -22.14
CA GLU A 180 -7.70 -5.60 -22.64
C GLU A 180 -8.04 -4.21 -22.07
N PRO A 181 -9.30 -3.73 -22.06
CA PRO A 181 -9.63 -2.46 -21.43
C PRO A 181 -9.36 -2.43 -19.91
N LEU A 182 -9.43 -3.57 -19.23
CA LEU A 182 -9.13 -3.67 -17.79
C LEU A 182 -7.62 -3.59 -17.52
N ARG A 183 -6.80 -4.18 -18.40
CA ARG A 183 -5.34 -4.08 -18.35
C ARG A 183 -4.87 -2.67 -18.73
N ASP A 184 -5.44 -2.10 -19.79
CA ASP A 184 -5.12 -0.73 -20.24
C ASP A 184 -5.46 0.32 -19.18
N ALA A 185 -6.53 0.09 -18.41
CA ALA A 185 -6.90 0.92 -17.26
C ALA A 185 -6.07 0.61 -15.98
N ASP A 186 -5.09 -0.29 -16.03
CA ASP A 186 -4.26 -0.77 -14.91
C ASP A 186 -5.10 -1.31 -13.74
N LEU A 187 -6.17 -2.07 -14.03
CA LEU A 187 -7.04 -2.69 -13.01
C LEU A 187 -6.67 -4.15 -12.72
N LEU A 188 -6.03 -4.80 -13.69
CA LEU A 188 -5.57 -6.18 -13.61
C LEU A 188 -4.11 -6.27 -14.07
N ARG A 189 -3.36 -7.18 -13.45
CA ARG A 189 -1.99 -7.53 -13.83
C ARG A 189 -1.85 -9.03 -14.01
N GLU A 190 -0.99 -9.43 -14.94
CA GLU A 190 -0.62 -10.82 -15.14
C GLU A 190 0.33 -11.30 -14.02
N GLY A 191 0.05 -12.48 -13.51
CA GLY A 191 0.93 -13.25 -12.63
C GLY A 191 1.43 -14.51 -13.33
N ASP A 192 1.97 -15.45 -12.57
CA ASP A 192 2.59 -16.66 -13.13
C ASP A 192 1.55 -17.68 -13.62
N THR A 193 0.37 -17.70 -12.99
CA THR A 193 -0.68 -18.71 -13.18
C THR A 193 -2.03 -18.11 -13.58
N GLY A 194 -2.14 -16.79 -13.68
CA GLY A 194 -3.38 -16.11 -14.05
C GLY A 194 -3.25 -14.59 -13.95
N VAL A 195 -4.34 -13.93 -13.59
CA VAL A 195 -4.39 -12.47 -13.36
C VAL A 195 -4.80 -12.15 -11.93
N PHE A 196 -4.39 -10.99 -11.43
CA PHE A 196 -4.79 -10.48 -10.13
C PHE A 196 -5.06 -8.98 -10.19
N LEU A 197 -5.79 -8.46 -9.21
CA LEU A 197 -6.12 -7.04 -9.13
C LEU A 197 -4.89 -6.20 -8.76
N THR A 198 -4.74 -5.08 -9.44
CA THR A 198 -3.84 -4.01 -9.00
C THR A 198 -4.42 -3.26 -7.79
N GLY A 199 -3.67 -2.35 -7.18
CA GLY A 199 -4.23 -1.44 -6.16
C GLY A 199 -5.43 -0.67 -6.71
N ARG A 200 -5.34 -0.12 -7.92
CA ARG A 200 -6.46 0.56 -8.59
C ARG A 200 -7.66 -0.38 -8.81
N GLY A 201 -7.44 -1.62 -9.25
CA GLY A 201 -8.49 -2.63 -9.38
C GLY A 201 -9.21 -2.91 -8.06
N HIS A 202 -8.45 -3.03 -6.97
CA HIS A 202 -9.01 -3.15 -5.62
C HIS A 202 -9.84 -1.93 -5.21
N MET A 203 -9.42 -0.71 -5.56
CA MET A 203 -10.16 0.52 -5.26
C MET A 203 -11.52 0.55 -5.98
N VAL A 204 -11.56 0.21 -7.28
CA VAL A 204 -12.81 0.13 -8.06
C VAL A 204 -13.82 -0.82 -7.41
N VAL A 205 -13.37 -2.01 -6.99
CA VAL A 205 -14.24 -2.99 -6.36
C VAL A 205 -14.72 -2.52 -4.98
N ASN A 206 -13.85 -1.93 -4.16
CA ASN A 206 -14.25 -1.40 -2.86
C ASN A 206 -15.32 -0.31 -2.98
N GLU A 207 -15.14 0.66 -3.90
CA GLU A 207 -16.15 1.72 -4.12
C GLU A 207 -17.49 1.14 -4.58
N THR A 208 -17.47 0.12 -5.45
CA THR A 208 -18.68 -0.57 -5.89
C THR A 208 -19.39 -1.31 -4.76
N LEU A 209 -18.63 -1.95 -3.86
CA LEU A 209 -19.19 -2.69 -2.73
C LEU A 209 -19.74 -1.74 -1.66
N ASP A 210 -19.05 -0.62 -1.41
CA ASP A 210 -19.50 0.41 -0.48
C ASP A 210 -20.82 1.04 -0.98
N ASP A 211 -20.93 1.40 -2.27
CA ASP A 211 -22.15 1.96 -2.89
C ASP A 211 -23.35 1.00 -2.83
N LYS A 212 -23.13 -0.31 -2.99
CA LYS A 212 -24.18 -1.33 -2.89
C LYS A 212 -24.64 -1.65 -1.46
N THR A 213 -23.88 -1.22 -0.45
CA THR A 213 -24.16 -1.48 0.96
C THR A 213 -24.77 -0.26 1.67
N MET A 214 -24.88 0.88 0.98
CA MET A 214 -25.60 2.09 1.42
C MET A 214 -26.99 2.17 0.80
#